data_AF-A0A7J7FDJ5-F1
#
_entry.id   AF-A0A7J7FDJ5-F1
#
_cell.length_a   1.000
_cell.length_b   1.000
_cell.length_c   1.000
_cell.angle_alpha   90.00
_cell.angle_beta   90.00
_cell.angle_gamma   90.00
#
_symmetry.space_group_name_H-M   'P 1'
#
loop_
_entity.id
_entity.type
_entity.pdbx_description
1 polymer ?
#
loop_
_entity_poly.entity_id
_entity_poly.type
_entity_poly.pdbx_seq_one_letter_code
_entity_poly.pdbx_strand_id
1 'polypeptide(L)'
;MRLSLSGLLVTLALCCYEANAVVCPAVLTDFAAFLFLKEPAYKIELERFPAPPEAYEAKLEVKRCTDKISFGNRLLISKALGKIVLKCAYNDIASLL
;
A
#
# COMPACT_ATOMS: atom_id res chain seq x y z
N MET A 1 -22.53 15.13 -4.37
CA MET A 1 -21.82 14.85 -5.63
C MET A 1 -20.90 13.65 -5.43
N ARG A 2 -21.27 12.48 -5.98
CA ARG A 2 -20.52 11.22 -5.85
C ARG A 2 -19.50 10.97 -6.98
N LEU A 3 -19.37 11.95 -7.88
CA LEU A 3 -18.55 11.88 -9.09
C LEU A 3 -17.04 12.01 -8.85
N SER A 4 -16.62 12.50 -7.67
CA SER A 4 -15.20 12.72 -7.38
C SER A 4 -14.42 11.40 -7.32
N LEU A 5 -15.00 10.34 -6.74
CA LEU A 5 -14.32 9.05 -6.60
C LEU A 5 -14.16 8.36 -7.96
N SER A 6 -15.21 8.34 -8.78
CA SER A 6 -15.19 7.72 -10.11
C SER A 6 -14.22 8.44 -11.05
N GLY A 7 -14.21 9.77 -11.04
CA GLY A 7 -13.25 10.56 -11.81
C GLY A 7 -11.81 10.28 -11.38
N LEU A 8 -11.53 10.25 -10.08
CA LEU A 8 -10.20 9.97 -9.54
C LEU A 8 -9.68 8.58 -9.96
N LEU A 9 -10.54 7.56 -9.89
CA LEU A 9 -10.19 6.19 -10.28
C LEU A 9 -9.87 6.06 -11.78
N VAL A 10 -10.62 6.76 -12.63
CA VAL A 10 -10.37 6.79 -14.09
C VAL A 10 -9.04 7.49 -14.40
N THR A 11 -8.76 8.63 -13.75
CA THR A 11 -7.49 9.33 -13.93
C THR A 11 -6.30 8.48 -13.46
N LEU A 12 -6.43 7.78 -12.32
CA LEU A 12 -5.38 6.88 -11.85
C LEU A 12 -5.12 5.73 -12.85
N ALA A 13 -6.19 5.15 -13.41
CA ALA A 13 -6.07 4.07 -14.40
C ALA A 13 -5.39 4.54 -15.70
N LEU A 14 -5.70 5.76 -16.16
CA LEU A 14 -5.10 6.33 -17.38
C LEU A 14 -3.66 6.79 -17.15
N CYS A 15 -3.35 7.38 -15.99
CA CYS A 15 -2.01 7.87 -15.66
C CYS A 15 -1.03 6.76 -15.24
N CYS A 16 -1.51 5.57 -14.85
CA CYS A 16 -0.68 4.44 -14.43
C CYS A 16 -0.69 3.25 -15.40
N TYR A 17 -1.22 3.44 -16.63
CA TYR A 17 -1.40 2.38 -17.63
C TYR A 17 -0.08 1.73 -18.10
N GLU A 18 1.06 2.43 -18.02
CA GLU A 18 2.37 1.94 -18.48
C GLU A 18 3.28 1.40 -17.35
N ALA A 19 2.77 1.23 -16.14
CA ALA A 19 3.59 0.74 -15.03
C ALA A 19 3.77 -0.79 -15.07
N ASN A 20 4.59 -1.29 -16.01
CA ASN A 20 5.13 -2.67 -16.01
C ASN A 20 6.20 -2.88 -14.92
N ALA A 21 6.00 -2.23 -13.76
CA ALA A 21 7.00 -2.12 -12.72
C ALA A 21 6.73 -3.18 -11.65
N VAL A 22 7.68 -4.11 -11.51
CA VAL A 22 7.72 -5.04 -10.39
C VAL A 22 7.56 -4.27 -9.09
N VAL A 23 6.62 -4.72 -8.25
CA VAL A 23 6.32 -4.07 -6.97
C VAL A 23 7.61 -3.99 -6.13
N CYS A 24 7.95 -2.77 -5.70
CA CYS A 24 9.13 -2.55 -4.88
C CYS A 24 9.08 -3.39 -3.60
N PRO A 25 10.12 -4.19 -3.28
CA PRO A 25 10.16 -4.99 -2.06
C PRO A 25 9.94 -4.17 -0.78
N ALA A 26 10.46 -2.93 -0.75
CA ALA A 26 10.28 -2.02 0.40
C ALA A 26 8.81 -1.65 0.64
N VAL A 27 8.02 -1.56 -0.43
CA VAL A 27 6.57 -1.30 -0.36
C VAL A 27 5.85 -2.51 0.24
N LEU A 28 6.22 -3.72 -0.16
CA LEU A 28 5.63 -4.95 0.40
C LEU A 28 5.92 -5.08 1.91
N THR A 29 7.16 -4.80 2.32
CA THR A 29 7.55 -4.82 3.73
C THR A 29 6.85 -3.73 4.53
N ASP A 30 6.73 -2.51 4.00
CA ASP A 30 5.98 -1.42 4.66
C ASP A 30 4.51 -1.79 4.82
N PHE A 31 3.86 -2.35 3.80
CA PHE A 31 2.46 -2.76 3.90
C PHE A 31 2.22 -3.85 4.95
N ALA A 32 3.10 -4.84 5.01
CA ALA A 32 3.02 -5.88 6.04
C ALA A 32 3.21 -5.28 7.45
N ALA A 33 4.23 -4.43 7.62
CA ALA A 33 4.49 -3.74 8.87
C ALA A 33 3.30 -2.84 9.28
N PHE A 34 2.75 -2.08 8.34
CA PHE A 34 1.62 -1.20 8.52
C PHE A 34 0.35 -1.93 8.98
N LEU A 35 0.06 -3.12 8.43
CA LEU A 35 -1.12 -3.89 8.80
C LEU A 35 -0.96 -4.57 10.18
N PHE A 36 0.22 -5.10 10.49
CA PHE A 36 0.40 -6.05 11.59
C PHE A 36 1.24 -5.57 12.77
N LEU A 37 2.16 -4.63 12.60
CA LEU A 37 2.89 -4.05 13.73
C LEU A 37 2.02 -3.06 14.50
N LYS A 38 2.28 -2.87 15.79
CA LYS A 38 1.68 -1.77 16.56
C LYS A 38 2.39 -0.45 16.24
N GLU A 39 1.71 0.68 16.44
CA GLU A 39 2.26 2.02 16.17
C GLU A 39 3.72 2.22 16.65
N PRO A 40 4.14 1.85 17.88
CA PRO A 40 5.52 2.07 18.31
C PRO A 40 6.57 1.32 17.47
N ALA A 41 6.29 0.07 17.10
CA ALA A 41 7.18 -0.71 16.24
C ALA A 41 7.13 -0.21 14.78
N TYR A 42 5.97 0.25 14.33
CA TYR A 42 5.82 0.81 13.00
C TYR A 42 6.57 2.14 12.81
N LYS A 43 6.68 2.96 13.85
CA LYS A 43 7.49 4.19 13.83
C LYS A 43 8.95 3.91 13.49
N ILE A 44 9.52 2.85 14.05
CA ILE A 44 10.90 2.41 13.79
C ILE A 44 11.06 1.99 12.33
N GLU A 45 10.06 1.30 11.76
CA GLU A 45 10.08 0.95 10.33
C GLU A 45 9.99 2.19 9.43
N LEU A 46 9.19 3.20 9.81
CA LEU A 46 9.04 4.45 9.06
C LEU A 46 10.30 5.31 9.02
N GLU A 47 11.16 5.25 10.05
CA GLU A 47 12.43 6.00 10.10
C GLU A 47 13.41 5.60 8.98
N ARG A 48 13.21 4.46 8.33
CA ARG A 48 14.03 4.03 7.19
C ARG A 48 13.80 4.88 5.93
N PHE A 49 12.70 5.63 5.86
CA PHE A 49 12.36 6.45 4.71
C PHE A 49 12.70 7.92 4.99
N PRO A 50 13.46 8.61 4.12
CA PRO A 50 13.72 10.04 4.25
C PRO A 50 12.46 10.84 3.86
N ALA A 51 11.45 10.84 4.72
CA ALA A 51 10.17 11.50 4.50
C ALA A 51 10.11 12.87 5.20
N PRO A 52 9.43 13.87 4.61
CA PRO A 52 9.15 15.11 5.31
C PRO A 52 8.23 14.85 6.52
N PRO A 53 8.30 15.68 7.58
CA PRO A 53 7.50 15.49 8.79
C PRO A 53 6.00 15.38 8.52
N GLU A 54 5.49 16.14 7.55
CA GLU A 54 4.08 16.10 7.13
C GLU A 54 3.65 14.71 6.65
N ALA A 55 4.45 14.08 5.78
CA ALA A 55 4.14 12.75 5.24
C ALA A 55 4.25 11.66 6.32
N TYR A 56 5.21 11.80 7.24
CA TYR A 56 5.38 10.90 8.37
C TYR A 56 4.16 10.91 9.29
N GLU A 57 3.71 12.11 9.70
CA GLU A 57 2.53 12.26 10.56
C GLU A 57 1.24 11.81 9.88
N ALA A 58 1.06 12.13 8.59
CA ALA A 58 -0.09 11.66 7.81
C ALA A 58 -0.14 10.12 7.77
N LYS A 59 1.00 9.46 7.55
CA LYS A 59 1.07 7.99 7.54
C LYS A 59 0.74 7.40 8.92
N LEU A 60 1.20 8.02 10.01
CA LEU A 60 0.86 7.61 11.37
C LEU A 60 -0.62 7.81 11.70
N GLU A 61 -1.25 8.86 11.20
CA GLU A 61 -2.69 9.08 11.35
C GLU A 61 -3.48 7.92 10.71
N VAL A 62 -3.15 7.55 9.47
CA VAL A 62 -3.79 6.41 8.78
C VAL A 62 -3.49 5.10 9.52
N LYS A 63 -2.30 4.95 10.10
CA LYS A 63 -1.93 3.79 10.93
C LYS A 63 -2.87 3.66 12.14
N ARG A 64 -3.15 4.75 12.86
CA ARG A 64 -4.08 4.75 14.01
C ARG A 64 -5.49 4.34 13.62
N CYS A 65 -5.96 4.74 12.44
CA CYS A 65 -7.24 4.28 11.89
C CYS A 65 -7.19 2.77 11.55
N THR A 66 -6.12 2.34 10.89
CA THR A 66 -5.91 0.93 10.55
C THR A 66 -5.82 0.06 11.81
N ASP A 67 -5.27 0.60 12.90
CA ASP A 67 -5.17 -0.10 14.18
C ASP A 67 -6.50 -0.34 14.88
N LYS A 68 -7.59 0.30 14.43
CA LYS A 68 -8.95 0.02 14.89
C LYS A 68 -9.63 -1.09 14.10
N ILE A 69 -9.07 -1.50 12.95
CA ILE A 69 -9.60 -2.60 12.14
C ILE A 69 -9.32 -3.93 12.86
N SER A 70 -10.30 -4.84 12.89
CA SER A 70 -10.11 -6.16 13.48
C SER A 70 -8.99 -6.95 12.79
N PHE A 71 -8.30 -7.80 13.54
CA PHE A 71 -7.19 -8.61 13.00
C PHE A 71 -7.63 -9.45 11.79
N GLY A 72 -8.82 -10.06 11.85
CA GLY A 72 -9.38 -10.84 10.74
C GLY A 72 -9.57 -10.01 9.47
N ASN A 73 -10.05 -8.77 9.59
CA ASN A 73 -10.22 -7.88 8.43
C ASN A 73 -8.87 -7.42 7.87
N ARG A 74 -7.86 -7.16 8.70
CA ARG A 74 -6.50 -6.87 8.23
C ARG A 74 -5.89 -8.04 7.48
N LEU A 75 -6.14 -9.27 7.93
CA LEU A 75 -5.72 -10.47 7.23
C LEU A 75 -6.40 -10.61 5.86
N LEU A 76 -7.69 -10.28 5.76
CA LEU A 76 -8.39 -10.26 4.47
C LEU A 76 -7.81 -9.21 3.52
N ILE A 77 -7.50 -8.01 4.03
CA ILE A 77 -6.82 -6.96 3.25
C ILE A 77 -5.45 -7.44 2.76
N SER A 78 -4.63 -8.02 3.64
CA SER A 78 -3.33 -8.59 3.28
C SER A 78 -3.43 -9.68 2.21
N LYS A 79 -4.42 -10.58 2.31
CA LYS A 79 -4.68 -11.61 1.29
C LYS A 79 -5.09 -10.99 -0.06
N ALA A 80 -5.91 -9.94 -0.05
CA ALA A 80 -6.31 -9.24 -1.26
C ALA A 80 -5.10 -8.57 -1.93
N LEU A 81 -4.27 -7.87 -1.15
CA LEU A 81 -3.02 -7.28 -1.63
C LEU A 81 -2.08 -8.34 -2.20
N GLY A 82 -1.91 -9.48 -1.52
CA GLY A 82 -1.10 -10.59 -2.02
C GLY A 82 -1.58 -11.11 -3.38
N LYS A 83 -2.90 -11.21 -3.60
CA LYS A 83 -3.46 -11.58 -4.91
C LYS A 83 -3.18 -10.53 -5.99
N ILE A 84 -3.24 -9.24 -5.65
CA ILE A 84 -2.93 -8.14 -6.59
C ILE A 84 -1.45 -8.21 -6.98
N VAL A 85 -0.56 -8.32 -5.99
CA VAL A 85 0.89 -8.42 -6.23
C VAL A 85 1.21 -9.63 -7.10
N LEU A 86 0.63 -10.80 -6.81
CA LEU A 86 0.82 -11.99 -7.66
C LEU A 86 0.34 -11.77 -9.09
N LYS A 87 -0.83 -11.15 -9.29
CA LYS A 87 -1.37 -10.91 -10.63
C LYS A 87 -0.55 -9.88 -11.41
N CYS A 88 -0.15 -8.79 -10.77
CA CYS A 88 0.64 -7.74 -11.41
C CYS A 88 2.09 -8.21 -11.65
N ALA A 89 2.75 -8.78 -10.63
CA ALA A 89 4.14 -9.22 -10.75
C ALA A 89 4.31 -10.44 -11.68
N TYR A 90 3.35 -11.37 -11.74
CA TYR A 90 3.39 -12.46 -12.72
C TYR A 90 3.29 -11.94 -14.16
N ASN A 91 2.44 -10.95 -14.41
CA ASN A 91 2.33 -10.31 -15.72
C ASN A 91 3.60 -9.52 -16.06
N ASP A 92 4.23 -8.86 -15.08
CA ASP A 92 5.49 -8.13 -15.29
C ASP A 92 6.65 -9.09 -15.61
N ILE A 93 6.79 -10.21 -14.89
CA ILE A 93 7.84 -11.22 -15.15
C ILE A 93 7.62 -11.92 -16.51
N ALA A 94 6.37 -12.22 -16.87
CA ALA A 94 6.04 -12.80 -18.17
C ALA A 94 6.24 -11.82 -19.35
N SER A 95 6.23 -10.50 -19.10
CA SER A 95 6.52 -9.47 -20.11
C SER A 95 8.01 -9.14 -20.26
N LEU A 96 8.85 -9.62 -19.33
CA LEU A 96 10.30 -9.48 -19.32
C LEU A 96 11.04 -10.71 -19.91
N LEU A 97 10.30 -11.78 -20.22
CA LEU A 97 10.75 -13.03 -20.87
C LEU A 97 10.26 -13.07 -22.32
#